data_AF-A0A2A5EB06-F1
#
_entry.id   AF-A0A2A5EB06-F1
#
_cell.length_a   1.000
_cell.length_b   1.000
_cell.length_c   1.000
_cell.angle_alpha   90.00
_cell.angle_beta   90.00
_cell.angle_gamma   90.00
#
_symmetry.space_group_name_H-M   'P 1'
#
loop_
_entity.id
_entity.type
_entity.pdbx_description
1 polymer ?
#
loop_
_entity_poly.entity_id
_entity_poly.type
_entity_poly.pdbx_seq_one_letter_code
_entity_poly.pdbx_strand_id
1 'polypeptide(L)'
;MNKKIITLAISDFKLIFRDSSLRVFLAMPLVLFAVFIWFLPIMVAQYEFLTPYLSLFLIVGVIENTQMFSFISSMVLIDEKETDVAKVYGIVPLSKVEYIVSRLLIPFLITVVLNIILIKLQSFYTIDWGTNVVISVLTALVVPVYVLGINSIVENRMQGIVYIKAFNMIVLLPIASFFLPENLKHILGFLPTHWIFQLIHGAANNTATLPFLLVGFLFLITLLIWVSKQFIRKHFV
;
A
#
# COMPACT_ATOMS: atom_id res chain seq x y z
N MET A 1 -10.41 -10.67 -19.06
CA MET A 1 -11.02 -9.89 -17.95
C MET A 1 -12.28 -9.22 -18.49
N ASN A 2 -13.46 -9.50 -17.91
CA ASN A 2 -14.74 -9.02 -18.44
C ASN A 2 -14.81 -7.49 -18.45
N LYS A 3 -15.25 -6.87 -19.58
CA LYS A 3 -15.46 -5.41 -19.69
C LYS A 3 -16.29 -4.85 -18.51
N LYS A 4 -17.22 -5.66 -17.99
CA LYS A 4 -18.06 -5.36 -16.82
C LYS A 4 -17.24 -5.05 -15.55
N ILE A 5 -16.17 -5.79 -15.28
CA ILE A 5 -15.34 -5.62 -14.07
C ILE A 5 -14.62 -4.26 -14.11
N ILE A 6 -14.07 -3.90 -15.27
CA ILE A 6 -13.36 -2.63 -15.46
C ILE A 6 -14.32 -1.45 -15.32
N THR A 7 -15.50 -1.53 -15.94
CA THR A 7 -16.53 -0.49 -15.82
C THR A 7 -16.96 -0.27 -14.37
N LEU A 8 -17.15 -1.36 -13.61
CA LEU A 8 -17.46 -1.28 -12.19
C LEU A 8 -16.32 -0.67 -11.39
N ALA A 9 -15.09 -1.12 -11.60
CA ALA A 9 -13.92 -0.57 -10.91
C ALA A 9 -13.76 0.94 -11.14
N ILE A 10 -14.03 1.42 -12.36
CA ILE A 10 -14.03 2.86 -12.69
C ILE A 10 -15.17 3.59 -11.98
N SER A 11 -16.38 3.00 -11.95
CA SER A 11 -17.53 3.59 -11.28
C SER A 11 -17.29 3.73 -9.77
N ASP A 12 -16.75 2.69 -9.14
CA ASP A 12 -16.43 2.67 -7.72
C ASP A 12 -15.31 3.68 -7.40
N PHE A 13 -14.30 3.79 -8.27
CA PHE A 13 -13.24 4.78 -8.11
C PHE A 13 -13.78 6.23 -8.10
N LYS A 14 -14.84 6.52 -8.88
CA LYS A 14 -15.49 7.84 -8.86
C LYS A 14 -16.15 8.16 -7.52
N LEU A 15 -16.51 7.16 -6.71
CA LEU A 15 -17.07 7.39 -5.37
C LEU A 15 -16.08 8.12 -4.46
N ILE A 16 -14.78 7.83 -4.59
CA ILE A 16 -13.71 8.51 -3.83
C ILE A 16 -13.77 10.03 -4.05
N PHE A 17 -14.05 10.48 -5.27
CA PHE A 17 -14.12 11.91 -5.59
C PHE A 17 -15.39 12.60 -5.09
N ARG A 18 -16.41 11.83 -4.71
CA ARG A 18 -17.67 12.39 -4.19
C ARG A 18 -17.58 12.71 -2.70
N ASP A 19 -16.77 11.97 -1.94
CA ASP A 19 -16.49 12.27 -0.53
C ASP A 19 -15.46 13.41 -0.41
N SER A 20 -15.86 14.54 0.19
CA SER A 20 -14.99 15.70 0.43
C SER A 20 -13.81 15.37 1.36
N SER A 21 -13.99 14.45 2.30
CA SER A 21 -12.94 14.04 3.24
C SER A 21 -11.86 13.18 2.57
N LEU A 22 -12.21 12.36 1.58
CA LEU A 22 -11.26 11.50 0.87
C LEU A 22 -10.52 12.23 -0.25
N ARG A 23 -11.14 13.27 -0.85
CA ARG A 23 -10.49 14.09 -1.89
C ARG A 23 -9.18 14.73 -1.44
N VAL A 24 -9.08 15.13 -0.18
CA VAL A 24 -7.84 15.72 0.37
C VAL A 24 -6.67 14.73 0.28
N PHE A 25 -6.94 13.44 0.52
CA PHE A 25 -5.92 12.40 0.42
C PHE A 25 -5.45 12.16 -1.01
N LEU A 26 -6.25 12.46 -2.04
CA LEU A 26 -5.79 12.34 -3.43
C LEU A 26 -4.70 13.38 -3.81
N ALA A 27 -4.59 14.49 -3.06
CA ALA A 27 -3.53 15.47 -3.26
C ALA A 27 -2.22 15.09 -2.56
N MET A 28 -2.27 14.18 -1.57
CA MET A 28 -1.10 13.80 -0.77
C MET A 28 0.07 13.19 -1.57
N PRO A 29 -0.12 12.41 -2.66
CA PRO A 29 1.02 11.95 -3.46
C PRO A 29 1.79 13.10 -4.10
N LEU A 30 1.11 14.20 -4.45
CA LEU A 30 1.76 15.37 -5.02
C LEU A 30 2.62 16.07 -3.97
N VAL A 31 2.11 16.16 -2.73
CA VAL A 31 2.88 16.68 -1.59
C VAL A 31 4.10 15.79 -1.33
N LEU A 32 3.91 14.47 -1.35
CA LEU A 32 5.01 13.52 -1.17
C LEU A 32 6.04 13.67 -2.29
N PHE A 33 5.63 13.79 -3.55
CA PHE A 33 6.57 14.00 -4.67
C PHE A 33 7.32 15.32 -4.54
N ALA A 34 6.65 16.40 -4.14
CA ALA A 34 7.31 17.67 -3.84
C ALA A 34 8.37 17.52 -2.75
N VAL A 35 8.11 16.70 -1.73
CA VAL A 35 9.09 16.38 -0.68
C VAL A 35 10.32 15.68 -1.27
N PHE A 36 10.16 14.65 -2.10
CA PHE A 36 11.30 13.90 -2.64
C PHE A 36 12.07 14.62 -3.76
N ILE A 37 11.38 15.44 -4.55
CA ILE A 37 11.98 16.13 -5.70
C ILE A 37 12.65 17.45 -5.29
N TRP A 38 12.07 18.18 -4.33
CA TRP A 38 12.57 19.51 -3.95
C TRP A 38 13.08 19.57 -2.52
N PHE A 39 12.24 19.20 -1.54
CA PHE A 39 12.58 19.41 -0.13
C PHE A 39 13.76 18.57 0.33
N LEU A 40 13.74 17.26 0.07
CA LEU A 40 14.74 16.32 0.55
C LEU A 40 16.14 16.60 -0.03
N PRO A 41 16.31 16.89 -1.34
CA PRO A 41 17.61 17.31 -1.88
C PRO A 41 18.15 18.59 -1.25
N ILE A 42 17.30 19.60 -1.00
CA ILE A 42 17.69 20.84 -0.31
C ILE A 42 18.18 20.54 1.11
N MET A 43 17.47 19.69 1.85
CA MET A 43 17.86 19.30 3.21
C MET A 43 19.19 18.54 3.23
N VAL A 44 19.39 17.60 2.32
CA VAL A 44 20.63 16.79 2.26
C VAL A 44 21.83 17.65 1.89
N ALA A 45 21.65 18.65 1.03
CA ALA A 45 22.71 19.61 0.70
C ALA A 45 23.12 20.49 1.90
N GLN A 46 22.21 20.74 2.85
CA GLN A 46 22.48 21.52 4.07
C GLN A 46 22.95 20.65 5.24
N TYR A 47 22.54 19.39 5.28
CA TYR A 47 22.70 18.49 6.41
C TYR A 47 23.24 17.14 5.96
N GLU A 48 24.57 17.03 5.87
CA GLU A 48 25.27 15.82 5.41
C GLU A 48 24.93 14.57 6.23
N PHE A 49 24.61 14.73 7.52
CA PHE A 49 24.22 13.64 8.42
C PHE A 49 22.94 12.90 7.96
N LEU A 50 22.16 13.44 7.02
CA LEU A 50 20.98 12.78 6.45
C LEU A 50 21.35 11.70 5.42
N THR A 51 22.54 11.75 4.85
CA THR A 51 22.99 10.86 3.75
C THR A 51 22.83 9.37 4.09
N PRO A 52 23.24 8.88 5.29
CA PRO A 52 23.07 7.46 5.64
C PRO A 52 21.60 7.02 5.67
N TYR A 53 20.67 7.95 5.91
CA TYR A 53 19.25 7.68 6.08
C TYR A 53 18.44 7.81 4.78
N LEU A 54 19.06 8.15 3.66
CA LEU A 54 18.36 8.36 2.38
C LEU A 54 17.53 7.14 1.95
N SER A 55 18.00 5.93 2.23
CA SER A 55 17.26 4.71 1.90
C SER A 55 16.00 4.57 2.77
N LEU A 56 16.06 5.01 4.04
CA LEU A 56 14.88 5.08 4.90
C LEU A 56 13.83 6.02 4.35
N PHE A 57 14.24 7.22 3.91
CA PHE A 57 13.32 8.17 3.31
C PHE A 57 12.61 7.53 2.12
N LEU A 58 13.34 6.94 1.17
CA LEU A 58 12.73 6.27 0.02
C LEU A 58 11.73 5.18 0.42
N ILE A 59 12.08 4.34 1.41
CA ILE A 59 11.19 3.28 1.90
C ILE A 59 9.91 3.88 2.49
N VAL A 60 10.04 4.88 3.37
CA VAL A 60 8.89 5.56 3.98
C VAL A 60 8.02 6.17 2.89
N GLY A 61 8.59 6.85 1.89
CA GLY A 61 7.80 7.41 0.79
C GLY A 61 6.99 6.36 0.03
N VAL A 62 7.61 5.23 -0.31
CA VAL A 62 6.94 4.13 -1.03
C VAL A 62 5.83 3.49 -0.16
N ILE A 63 6.06 3.33 1.13
CA ILE A 63 5.08 2.79 2.08
C ILE A 63 3.92 3.79 2.30
N GLU A 64 4.20 5.08 2.45
CA GLU A 64 3.17 6.12 2.64
C GLU A 64 2.23 6.24 1.43
N ASN A 65 2.78 6.22 0.20
CA ASN A 65 1.96 6.13 -1.03
C ASN A 65 0.97 4.95 -0.97
N THR A 66 1.44 3.82 -0.46
CA THR A 66 0.68 2.58 -0.37
C THR A 66 -0.35 2.62 0.75
N GLN A 67 0.01 3.16 1.92
CA GLN A 67 -0.89 3.34 3.06
C GLN A 67 -2.03 4.31 2.72
N MET A 68 -1.75 5.33 1.91
CA MET A 68 -2.76 6.29 1.50
C MET A 68 -3.90 5.65 0.70
N PHE A 69 -3.59 4.83 -0.31
CA PHE A 69 -4.63 4.09 -1.05
C PHE A 69 -5.27 2.98 -0.21
N SER A 70 -4.52 2.39 0.72
CA SER A 70 -5.09 1.46 1.70
C SER A 70 -6.13 2.14 2.58
N PHE A 71 -5.87 3.37 3.04
CA PHE A 71 -6.80 4.16 3.82
C PHE A 71 -8.04 4.56 3.00
N ILE A 72 -7.84 5.18 1.83
CA ILE A 72 -8.94 5.63 0.97
C ILE A 72 -9.87 4.46 0.63
N SER A 73 -9.30 3.35 0.13
CA SER A 73 -10.09 2.18 -0.24
C SER A 73 -10.77 1.53 0.97
N SER A 74 -10.14 1.53 2.15
CA SER A 74 -10.80 1.02 3.35
C SER A 74 -11.99 1.88 3.74
N MET A 75 -11.86 3.21 3.75
CA MET A 75 -12.95 4.12 4.10
C MET A 75 -14.14 3.98 3.15
N VAL A 76 -13.90 3.85 1.84
CA VAL A 76 -14.99 3.62 0.87
C VAL A 76 -15.78 2.36 1.20
N LEU A 77 -15.11 1.24 1.49
CA LEU A 77 -15.80 -0.01 1.83
C LEU A 77 -16.53 0.08 3.17
N ILE A 78 -16.00 0.81 4.15
CA ILE A 78 -16.65 1.01 5.45
C ILE A 78 -17.91 1.87 5.29
N ASP A 79 -17.83 2.97 4.54
CA ASP A 79 -18.98 3.84 4.29
C ASP A 79 -20.10 3.09 3.56
N GLU A 80 -19.75 2.19 2.61
CA GLU A 80 -20.74 1.32 1.95
C GLU A 80 -21.40 0.32 2.89
N LYS A 81 -20.66 -0.18 3.87
CA LYS A 81 -21.18 -1.08 4.92
C LYS A 81 -22.14 -0.34 5.85
N GLU A 82 -21.83 0.90 6.22
CA GLU A 82 -22.67 1.73 7.10
C GLU A 82 -23.95 2.24 6.44
N THR A 83 -23.88 2.60 5.16
CA THR A 83 -25.00 3.21 4.43
C THR A 83 -26.02 2.20 3.91
N ASP A 84 -25.91 0.93 4.29
CA ASP A 84 -26.76 -0.18 3.83
C ASP A 84 -26.79 -0.35 2.29
N VAL A 85 -25.93 0.34 1.55
CA VAL A 85 -25.79 0.21 0.08
C VAL A 85 -25.33 -1.20 -0.28
N ALA A 86 -24.66 -1.90 0.63
CA ALA A 86 -24.39 -3.33 0.53
C ALA A 86 -25.65 -4.17 0.22
N LYS A 87 -26.84 -3.77 0.71
CA LYS A 87 -28.12 -4.44 0.39
C LYS A 87 -28.56 -4.23 -1.07
N VAL A 88 -28.15 -3.13 -1.71
CA VAL A 88 -28.42 -2.84 -3.13
C VAL A 88 -27.47 -3.60 -4.06
N TYR A 89 -26.22 -3.84 -3.63
CA TYR A 89 -25.27 -4.67 -4.39
C TYR A 89 -25.62 -6.17 -4.39
N GLY A 90 -26.51 -6.63 -3.51
CA GLY A 90 -27.07 -7.99 -3.52
C GLY A 90 -27.81 -8.38 -4.81
N ILE A 91 -28.02 -7.41 -5.71
CA ILE A 91 -28.69 -7.57 -7.01
C ILE A 91 -27.66 -7.62 -8.16
N VAL A 92 -26.38 -7.30 -7.92
CA VAL A 92 -25.35 -7.36 -8.97
C VAL A 92 -24.83 -8.81 -9.03
N PRO A 93 -25.01 -9.53 -10.16
CA PRO A 93 -24.54 -10.91 -10.29
C PRO A 93 -23.03 -10.89 -10.53
N LEU A 94 -22.25 -10.69 -9.46
CA LEU A 94 -20.81 -10.87 -9.41
C LEU A 94 -20.50 -12.06 -8.52
N SER A 95 -19.54 -12.87 -8.93
CA SER A 95 -18.91 -13.78 -7.99
C SER A 95 -18.17 -12.99 -6.90
N LYS A 96 -17.98 -13.62 -5.74
CA LYS A 96 -17.24 -13.06 -4.60
C LYS A 96 -15.84 -12.56 -4.97
N VAL A 97 -15.18 -13.25 -5.91
CA VAL A 97 -13.84 -12.87 -6.41
C VAL A 97 -13.93 -11.67 -7.35
N GLU A 98 -14.90 -11.65 -8.27
CA GLU A 98 -15.10 -10.51 -9.18
C GLU A 98 -15.41 -9.21 -8.42
N TYR A 99 -16.15 -9.30 -7.31
CA TYR A 99 -16.37 -8.16 -6.41
C TYR A 99 -15.06 -7.64 -5.81
N ILE A 100 -14.23 -8.52 -5.24
CA ILE A 100 -12.94 -8.10 -4.66
C ILE A 100 -12.05 -7.46 -5.72
N VAL A 101 -11.97 -8.07 -6.91
CA VAL A 101 -11.16 -7.56 -8.02
C VAL A 101 -11.67 -6.21 -8.51
N SER A 102 -12.99 -6.03 -8.69
CA SER A 102 -13.53 -4.74 -9.15
C SER A 102 -13.21 -3.62 -8.18
N ARG A 103 -13.21 -3.91 -6.87
CA ARG A 103 -12.95 -2.90 -5.82
C ARG A 103 -11.48 -2.52 -5.68
N LEU A 104 -10.57 -3.48 -5.85
CA LEU A 104 -9.17 -3.29 -5.47
C LEU A 104 -8.23 -3.11 -6.66
N LEU A 105 -8.66 -3.46 -7.89
CA LEU A 105 -7.81 -3.37 -9.08
C LEU A 105 -7.31 -1.95 -9.34
N ILE A 106 -8.21 -0.95 -9.32
CA ILE A 106 -7.83 0.44 -9.62
C ILE A 106 -6.93 1.02 -8.51
N PRO A 107 -7.28 0.94 -7.21
CA PRO A 107 -6.38 1.37 -6.14
C PRO A 107 -5.00 0.71 -6.18
N PHE A 108 -4.95 -0.60 -6.46
CA PHE A 108 -3.70 -1.33 -6.64
C PHE A 108 -2.88 -0.76 -7.80
N LEU A 109 -3.45 -0.62 -8.99
CA LEU A 109 -2.75 -0.12 -10.17
C LEU A 109 -2.26 1.32 -10.01
N ILE A 110 -3.06 2.19 -9.39
CA ILE A 110 -2.64 3.57 -9.10
C ILE A 110 -1.45 3.56 -8.15
N THR A 111 -1.49 2.73 -7.10
CA THR A 111 -0.38 2.60 -6.16
C THR A 111 0.90 2.11 -6.84
N VAL A 112 0.80 1.13 -7.75
CA VAL A 112 1.95 0.70 -8.57
C VAL A 112 2.53 1.88 -9.35
N VAL A 113 1.69 2.63 -10.06
CA VAL A 113 2.14 3.77 -10.87
C VAL A 113 2.79 4.85 -10.01
N LEU A 114 2.20 5.19 -8.86
CA LEU A 114 2.76 6.21 -7.96
C LEU A 114 4.10 5.78 -7.38
N ASN A 115 4.27 4.52 -7.01
CA ASN A 115 5.55 4.00 -6.53
C ASN A 115 6.60 3.99 -7.63
N ILE A 116 6.24 3.60 -8.87
CA ILE A 116 7.15 3.68 -10.02
C ILE A 116 7.64 5.11 -10.23
N ILE A 117 6.71 6.07 -10.23
CA ILE A 117 7.00 7.49 -10.40
C ILE A 117 7.91 7.99 -9.27
N LEU A 118 7.59 7.69 -8.01
CA LEU A 118 8.38 8.11 -6.85
C LEU A 118 9.82 7.60 -6.94
N ILE A 119 9.99 6.28 -7.16
CA ILE A 119 11.30 5.64 -7.24
C ILE A 119 12.11 6.19 -8.43
N LYS A 120 11.44 6.57 -9.52
CA LYS A 120 12.09 7.15 -10.70
C LYS A 120 12.46 8.63 -10.52
N LEU A 121 11.65 9.42 -9.82
CA LEU A 121 11.83 10.88 -9.71
C LEU A 121 12.70 11.32 -8.54
N GLN A 122 12.85 10.50 -7.49
CA GLN A 122 13.79 10.80 -6.40
C GLN A 122 15.24 10.95 -6.93
N SER A 123 16.03 11.82 -6.30
CA SER A 123 17.33 12.26 -6.84
C SER A 123 18.55 11.48 -6.37
N PHE A 124 18.39 10.48 -5.49
CA PHE A 124 19.49 9.90 -4.71
C PHE A 124 19.96 8.53 -5.22
N TYR A 125 19.05 7.73 -5.77
CA TYR A 125 19.35 6.35 -6.17
C TYR A 125 19.02 6.10 -7.64
N THR A 126 19.84 5.28 -8.29
CA THR A 126 19.56 4.77 -9.64
C THR A 126 19.14 3.31 -9.55
N ILE A 127 17.83 3.10 -9.41
CA ILE A 127 17.22 1.76 -9.42
C ILE A 127 16.82 1.42 -10.86
N ASP A 128 17.21 0.24 -11.34
CA ASP A 128 16.86 -0.21 -12.69
C ASP A 128 15.35 -0.38 -12.86
N TRP A 129 14.89 -0.28 -14.11
CA TRP A 129 13.45 -0.31 -14.42
C TRP A 129 12.76 -1.60 -13.96
N GLY A 130 13.42 -2.76 -14.13
CA GLY A 130 12.85 -4.04 -13.75
C GLY A 130 12.64 -4.14 -12.25
N THR A 131 13.66 -3.81 -11.46
CA THR A 131 13.58 -3.79 -10.00
C THR A 131 12.57 -2.77 -9.50
N ASN A 132 12.50 -1.58 -10.10
CA ASN A 132 11.49 -0.57 -9.75
C ASN A 132 10.05 -1.09 -9.93
N VAL A 133 9.74 -1.64 -11.11
CA VAL A 133 8.40 -2.20 -11.39
C VAL A 133 8.04 -3.29 -10.39
N VAL A 134 8.99 -4.19 -10.12
CA VAL A 134 8.77 -5.32 -9.22
C VAL A 134 8.59 -4.88 -7.76
N ILE A 135 9.39 -3.92 -7.27
CA ILE A 135 9.19 -3.27 -5.95
C ILE A 135 7.81 -2.65 -5.87
N SER A 136 7.42 -1.91 -6.91
CA SER A 136 6.15 -1.19 -6.93
C SER A 136 4.95 -2.13 -6.91
N VAL A 137 5.02 -3.23 -7.66
CA VAL A 137 4.00 -4.31 -7.65
C VAL A 137 3.93 -5.00 -6.29
N LEU A 138 5.08 -5.41 -5.74
CA LEU A 138 5.13 -6.08 -4.44
C LEU A 138 4.54 -5.17 -3.34
N THR A 139 4.94 -3.90 -3.31
CA THR A 139 4.48 -2.94 -2.31
C THR A 139 2.98 -2.70 -2.46
N ALA A 140 2.48 -2.53 -3.70
CA ALA A 140 1.06 -2.32 -3.94
C ALA A 140 0.18 -3.49 -3.49
N LEU A 141 0.70 -4.73 -3.39
CA LEU A 141 -0.04 -5.87 -2.82
C LEU A 141 -0.43 -5.67 -1.36
N VAL A 142 0.22 -4.75 -0.64
CA VAL A 142 -0.20 -4.36 0.71
C VAL A 142 -1.60 -3.74 0.67
N VAL A 143 -1.98 -3.01 -0.38
CA VAL A 143 -3.32 -2.37 -0.49
C VAL A 143 -4.45 -3.39 -0.33
N PRO A 144 -4.56 -4.44 -1.16
CA PRO A 144 -5.64 -5.40 -1.01
C PRO A 144 -5.54 -6.21 0.29
N VAL A 145 -4.33 -6.54 0.77
CA VAL A 145 -4.16 -7.23 2.07
C VAL A 145 -4.71 -6.40 3.21
N TYR A 146 -4.35 -5.12 3.23
CA TYR A 146 -4.73 -4.16 4.24
C TYR A 146 -6.25 -3.93 4.19
N VAL A 147 -6.79 -3.57 3.03
CA VAL A 147 -8.20 -3.20 2.88
C VAL A 147 -9.11 -4.37 3.26
N LEU A 148 -8.83 -5.57 2.77
CA LEU A 148 -9.63 -6.75 3.09
C LEU A 148 -9.48 -7.16 4.57
N GLY A 149 -8.27 -7.05 5.12
CA GLY A 149 -8.00 -7.33 6.53
C GLY A 149 -8.84 -6.44 7.45
N ILE A 150 -8.75 -5.13 7.27
CA ILE A 150 -9.49 -4.14 8.07
C ILE A 150 -11.01 -4.29 7.87
N ASN A 151 -11.48 -4.37 6.64
CA ASN A 151 -12.93 -4.45 6.37
C ASN A 151 -13.57 -5.77 6.82
N SER A 152 -12.77 -6.80 7.11
CA SER A 152 -13.25 -8.04 7.72
C SER A 152 -13.49 -7.93 9.23
N ILE A 153 -13.03 -6.87 9.90
CA ILE A 153 -13.14 -6.73 11.36
C ILE A 153 -13.96 -5.52 11.79
N VAL A 154 -13.94 -4.42 11.03
CA VAL A 154 -14.58 -3.17 11.46
C VAL A 154 -16.08 -3.16 11.15
N GLU A 155 -16.85 -2.56 12.03
CA GLU A 155 -18.31 -2.44 11.90
C GLU A 155 -18.76 -1.05 11.46
N ASN A 156 -17.97 -0.03 11.78
CA ASN A 156 -18.29 1.37 11.54
C ASN A 156 -17.02 2.20 11.25
N ARG A 157 -17.20 3.42 10.77
CA ARG A 157 -16.16 4.38 10.38
C ARG A 157 -15.26 4.76 11.53
N MET A 158 -15.81 4.90 12.74
CA MET A 158 -15.01 5.21 13.93
C MET A 158 -14.03 4.08 14.27
N GLN A 159 -14.50 2.82 14.31
CA GLN A 159 -13.63 1.66 14.45
C GLN A 159 -12.60 1.61 13.30
N GLY A 160 -13.06 1.82 12.07
CA GLY A 160 -12.22 1.96 10.88
C GLY A 160 -10.99 2.83 11.09
N ILE A 161 -11.20 4.07 11.50
CA ILE A 161 -10.12 5.04 11.72
C ILE A 161 -9.14 4.56 12.81
N VAL A 162 -9.64 3.96 13.89
CA VAL A 162 -8.79 3.44 14.98
C VAL A 162 -7.90 2.31 14.48
N TYR A 163 -8.47 1.30 13.82
CA TYR A 163 -7.70 0.17 13.32
C TYR A 163 -6.70 0.58 12.24
N ILE A 164 -7.07 1.48 11.34
CA ILE A 164 -6.16 1.98 10.31
C ILE A 164 -4.96 2.68 10.94
N LYS A 165 -5.17 3.55 11.92
CA LYS A 165 -4.06 4.21 12.63
C LYS A 165 -3.11 3.19 13.26
N ALA A 166 -3.65 2.18 13.94
CA ALA A 166 -2.85 1.12 14.54
C ALA A 166 -2.05 0.34 13.48
N PHE A 167 -2.70 -0.06 12.37
CA PHE A 167 -2.03 -0.75 11.28
C PHE A 167 -0.95 0.10 10.61
N ASN A 168 -1.18 1.41 10.45
CA ASN A 168 -0.18 2.30 9.86
C ASN A 168 1.09 2.37 10.73
N MET A 169 0.94 2.40 12.06
CA MET A 169 2.07 2.32 12.98
C MET A 169 2.80 0.98 12.86
N ILE A 170 2.07 -0.14 12.79
CA ILE A 170 2.65 -1.50 12.68
C ILE A 170 3.43 -1.67 11.37
N VAL A 171 2.88 -1.18 10.25
CA VAL A 171 3.49 -1.29 8.91
C VAL A 171 4.86 -0.59 8.83
N LEU A 172 5.07 0.45 9.63
CA LEU A 172 6.33 1.20 9.71
C LEU A 172 7.34 0.64 10.73
N LEU A 173 6.95 -0.28 11.62
CA LEU A 173 7.87 -0.90 12.58
C LEU A 173 9.16 -1.48 11.97
N PRO A 174 9.16 -2.06 10.75
CA PRO A 174 10.39 -2.54 10.12
C PRO A 174 11.49 -1.49 9.93
N ILE A 175 11.20 -0.19 10.03
CA ILE A 175 12.22 0.87 10.08
C ILE A 175 13.27 0.59 11.15
N ALA A 176 12.87 0.02 12.29
CA ALA A 176 13.80 -0.34 13.36
C ALA A 176 14.91 -1.30 12.89
N SER A 177 14.65 -2.14 11.86
CA SER A 177 15.65 -3.07 11.31
C SER A 177 16.88 -2.39 10.73
N PHE A 178 16.77 -1.12 10.33
CA PHE A 178 17.91 -0.34 9.85
C PHE A 178 18.95 -0.05 10.93
N PHE A 179 18.51 0.02 12.19
CA PHE A 179 19.37 0.31 13.34
C PHE A 179 19.88 -0.95 14.04
N LEU A 180 19.46 -2.13 13.57
CA LEU A 180 19.86 -3.41 14.14
C LEU A 180 21.14 -3.95 13.47
N PRO A 181 21.97 -4.71 14.20
CA PRO A 181 23.09 -5.42 13.60
C PRO A 181 22.61 -6.51 12.63
N GLU A 182 23.46 -6.89 11.68
CA GLU A 182 23.09 -7.77 10.56
C GLU A 182 22.47 -9.11 10.99
N ASN A 183 22.93 -9.68 12.11
CA ASN A 183 22.40 -10.92 12.68
C ASN A 183 20.97 -10.79 13.23
N LEU A 184 20.52 -9.58 13.58
CA LEU A 184 19.17 -9.30 14.09
C LEU A 184 18.29 -8.57 13.08
N LYS A 185 18.81 -8.26 11.89
CA LYS A 185 18.13 -7.50 10.85
C LYS A 185 16.77 -8.09 10.46
N HIS A 186 16.62 -9.42 10.53
CA HIS A 186 15.37 -10.11 10.17
C HIS A 186 14.45 -10.46 11.34
N ILE A 187 14.68 -9.93 12.56
CA ILE A 187 13.80 -10.17 13.72
C ILE A 187 12.36 -9.70 13.47
N LEU A 188 12.18 -8.67 12.64
CA LEU A 188 10.89 -8.14 12.23
C LEU A 188 10.33 -8.83 10.97
N GLY A 189 10.92 -9.94 10.53
CA GLY A 189 10.49 -10.69 9.34
C GLY A 189 9.09 -11.29 9.42
N PHE A 190 8.46 -11.32 10.60
CA PHE A 190 7.05 -11.67 10.76
C PHE A 190 6.09 -10.58 10.24
N LEU A 191 6.59 -9.36 10.03
CA LEU A 191 5.84 -8.28 9.37
C LEU A 191 6.07 -8.36 7.86
N PRO A 192 5.03 -8.41 7.02
CA PRO A 192 5.21 -8.54 5.57
C PRO A 192 5.95 -7.34 4.97
N THR A 193 5.79 -6.15 5.55
CA THR A 193 6.47 -4.92 5.11
C THR A 193 7.96 -4.92 5.40
N HIS A 194 8.44 -5.81 6.27
CA HIS A 194 9.88 -6.02 6.49
C HIS A 194 10.60 -6.44 5.21
N TRP A 195 10.01 -7.34 4.43
CA TRP A 195 10.62 -7.83 3.21
C TRP A 195 10.66 -6.75 2.12
N ILE A 196 9.64 -5.90 2.06
CA ILE A 196 9.63 -4.70 1.21
C ILE A 196 10.75 -3.74 1.63
N PHE A 197 10.90 -3.52 2.94
CA PHE A 197 11.94 -2.65 3.49
C PHE A 197 13.34 -3.12 3.08
N GLN A 198 13.64 -4.40 3.28
CA GLN A 198 14.93 -5.00 2.91
C GLN A 198 15.15 -4.98 1.38
N LEU A 199 14.09 -5.19 0.60
CA LEU A 199 14.16 -5.13 -0.86
C LEU A 199 14.53 -3.73 -1.36
N ILE A 200 13.84 -2.69 -0.90
CA ILE A 200 14.12 -1.30 -1.31
C ILE A 200 15.50 -0.86 -0.80
N HIS A 201 15.84 -1.16 0.45
CA HIS A 201 17.16 -0.86 1.00
C HIS A 201 18.28 -1.56 0.20
N GLY A 202 18.07 -2.82 -0.18
CA GLY A 202 19.02 -3.55 -1.00
C GLY A 202 19.15 -2.98 -2.41
N ALA A 203 18.03 -2.63 -3.05
CA ALA A 203 18.03 -1.99 -4.36
C ALA A 203 18.73 -0.63 -4.35
N ALA A 204 18.51 0.18 -3.30
CA ALA A 204 19.16 1.48 -3.13
C ALA A 204 20.68 1.36 -2.96
N ASN A 205 21.15 0.30 -2.31
CA ASN A 205 22.58 0.07 -2.04
C ASN A 205 23.25 -0.92 -3.01
N ASN A 206 22.59 -1.30 -4.11
CA ASN A 206 23.07 -2.27 -5.09
C ASN A 206 23.48 -3.63 -4.49
N THR A 207 22.75 -4.11 -3.48
CA THR A 207 22.96 -5.42 -2.84
C THR A 207 21.92 -6.45 -3.29
N ALA A 208 22.06 -7.70 -2.83
CA ALA A 208 21.21 -8.81 -3.23
C ALA A 208 19.73 -8.55 -2.87
N THR A 209 18.86 -8.48 -3.89
CA THR A 209 17.43 -8.17 -3.74
C THR A 209 16.52 -9.40 -3.91
N LEU A 210 16.99 -10.41 -4.64
CA LEU A 210 16.18 -11.57 -5.02
C LEU A 210 15.60 -12.36 -3.83
N PRO A 211 16.34 -12.65 -2.73
CA PRO A 211 15.77 -13.38 -1.60
C PRO A 211 14.62 -12.62 -0.94
N PHE A 212 14.79 -11.32 -0.72
CA PHE A 212 13.78 -10.46 -0.11
C PHE A 212 12.54 -10.35 -0.99
N LEU A 213 12.75 -10.33 -2.31
CA LEU A 213 11.67 -10.32 -3.28
C LEU A 213 10.82 -11.59 -3.20
N LEU A 214 11.46 -12.76 -3.24
CA LEU A 214 10.76 -14.05 -3.23
C LEU A 214 9.98 -14.24 -1.92
N VAL A 215 10.59 -13.94 -0.78
CA VAL A 215 9.94 -14.04 0.52
C VAL A 215 8.79 -13.03 0.62
N GLY A 216 9.00 -11.80 0.16
CA GLY A 216 7.98 -10.76 0.15
C GLY A 216 6.74 -11.17 -0.64
N PHE A 217 6.92 -11.67 -1.88
CA PHE A 217 5.79 -12.13 -2.69
C PHE A 217 5.09 -13.33 -2.06
N LEU A 218 5.85 -14.34 -1.63
CA LEU A 218 5.29 -15.53 -0.99
C LEU A 218 4.42 -15.14 0.22
N PHE A 219 4.94 -14.25 1.07
CA PHE A 219 4.23 -13.80 2.26
C PHE A 219 2.97 -13.01 1.88
N LEU A 220 3.09 -11.94 1.07
CA LEU A 220 1.95 -11.09 0.73
C LEU A 220 0.86 -11.83 -0.07
N ILE A 221 1.22 -12.76 -0.95
CA ILE A 221 0.25 -13.61 -1.66
C ILE A 221 -0.46 -14.54 -0.69
N THR A 222 0.28 -15.17 0.24
CA THR A 222 -0.32 -16.06 1.26
C THR A 222 -1.28 -15.29 2.16
N LEU A 223 -0.88 -14.11 2.63
CA LEU A 223 -1.73 -13.20 3.39
C LEU A 223 -2.96 -12.77 2.59
N LEU A 224 -2.78 -12.39 1.32
CA LEU A 224 -3.88 -11.97 0.45
C LEU A 224 -4.93 -13.07 0.31
N ILE A 225 -4.51 -14.32 0.07
CA ILE A 225 -5.41 -15.47 -0.01
C ILE A 225 -6.15 -15.66 1.32
N TRP A 226 -5.43 -15.55 2.44
CA TRP A 226 -6.01 -15.72 3.78
C TRP A 226 -7.04 -14.63 4.10
N VAL A 227 -6.71 -13.34 3.96
CA VAL A 227 -7.64 -12.23 4.24
C VAL A 227 -8.81 -12.21 3.26
N SER A 228 -8.61 -12.60 2.00
CA SER A 228 -9.71 -12.72 1.03
C SER A 228 -10.74 -13.76 1.49
N LYS A 229 -10.28 -14.92 1.99
CA LYS A 229 -11.18 -15.94 2.55
C LYS A 229 -11.93 -15.43 3.78
N GLN A 230 -11.28 -14.67 4.66
CA GLN A 230 -11.92 -14.10 5.85
C GLN A 230 -12.96 -13.04 5.50
N PHE A 231 -12.61 -12.11 4.61
CA PHE A 231 -13.51 -11.07 4.12
C PHE A 231 -14.76 -11.68 3.49
N ILE A 232 -14.59 -12.67 2.60
CA ILE A 232 -15.71 -13.34 1.93
C ILE A 232 -16.67 -14.01 2.93
N ARG A 233 -16.14 -14.61 3.99
CA ARG A 233 -16.95 -15.30 5.01
C ARG A 233 -17.77 -14.34 5.86
N LYS A 234 -17.29 -13.12 6.11
CA LYS A 234 -17.94 -12.15 7.00
C LYS A 234 -18.78 -11.09 6.28
N HIS A 235 -18.49 -10.82 5.00
CA HIS A 235 -19.16 -9.75 4.25
C HIS A 235 -20.38 -10.23 3.45
N PHE A 236 -20.43 -11.52 3.09
CA PHE A 236 -21.49 -12.09 2.25
C PHE A 236 -22.36 -13.13 2.97
N VAL A 237 -22.28 -13.18 4.30
CA VAL A 237 -23.11 -14.00 5.19
C VAL A 237 -23.79 -13.05 6.16
#